data_AF-A0A1W9MN65-F1
#
_entry.id   AF-A0A1W9MN65-F1
#
_cell.length_a   1.000
_cell.length_b   1.000
_cell.length_c   1.000
_cell.angle_alpha   90.00
_cell.angle_beta   90.00
_cell.angle_gamma   90.00
#
_symmetry.space_group_name_H-M   'P 1'
#
loop_
_entity.id
_entity.type
_entity.pdbx_description
1 polymer ?
#
loop_
_entity_poly.entity_id
_entity_poly.type
_entity_poly.pdbx_seq_one_letter_code
_entity_poly.pdbx_strand_id
1 'polypeptide(L)'
;MTLTEQVAKNIIRKLLKGEDYRIEVVTLIDAEFLQFAVDFFKKIVDAKLKNKGITIDWYKKEFRNPNLPTRDIAINSGLNEKTIYNMFNSSTKEIVIDASNEHHNALYETIKNLVDIEHDLDITLTIKFKGVSVDLNISESLIVINTLAVKRAALRGGFWSTAGKRVEKSLMQTLCKLYGVSDKNYSLKIKGKEIEDDDFEREIDFYLVENKNQHKCEVKLMGRGNPESADAVIARDTKVFVADKLSDTNKKQLNSRKVEWVELRNEGGFQRFEDVLDHLKIPHAKLPDDIDKKLEGIFKEIFK
;
A
#
# COMPACT_ATOMS: atom_id res chain seq x y z
N MET A 1 -4.92 -7.77 0.18
CA MET A 1 -4.09 -7.52 -1.02
C MET A 1 -2.68 -7.81 -0.60
N THR A 2 -1.95 -8.60 -1.38
CA THR A 2 -0.65 -9.11 -0.96
C THR A 2 0.35 -8.77 -2.04
N LEU A 3 1.29 -7.88 -1.74
CA LEU A 3 2.45 -7.63 -2.59
C LEU A 3 3.22 -8.95 -2.71
N THR A 4 3.59 -9.42 -3.90
CA THR A 4 4.34 -10.68 -4.00
C THR A 4 5.76 -10.51 -3.43
N GLU A 5 6.39 -11.61 -3.02
CA GLU A 5 7.80 -11.59 -2.60
C GLU A 5 8.71 -11.09 -3.69
N GLN A 6 8.43 -11.44 -4.95
CA GLN A 6 9.22 -11.01 -6.08
C GLN A 6 9.21 -9.48 -6.21
N VAL A 7 8.04 -8.84 -6.03
CA VAL A 7 7.94 -7.38 -6.06
C VAL A 7 8.70 -6.76 -4.89
N ALA A 8 8.61 -7.34 -3.69
CA ALA A 8 9.40 -6.85 -2.55
C ALA A 8 10.92 -6.94 -2.80
N LYS A 9 11.40 -8.07 -3.35
CA LYS A 9 12.80 -8.26 -3.75
C LYS A 9 13.23 -7.22 -4.80
N ASN A 10 12.41 -6.98 -5.82
CA ASN A 10 12.68 -5.97 -6.84
C ASN A 10 12.76 -4.56 -6.24
N ILE A 11 11.85 -4.20 -5.35
CA ILE A 11 11.88 -2.90 -4.65
C ILE A 11 13.19 -2.74 -3.88
N ILE A 12 13.60 -3.75 -3.09
CA ILE A 12 14.87 -3.70 -2.34
C ILE A 12 16.06 -3.56 -3.28
N ARG A 13 16.13 -4.33 -4.38
CA ARG A 13 17.22 -4.19 -5.38
C ARG A 13 17.30 -2.77 -5.93
N LYS A 14 16.16 -2.19 -6.30
CA LYS A 14 16.11 -0.81 -6.83
C LYS A 14 16.57 0.20 -5.80
N LEU A 15 16.10 0.09 -4.56
CA LEU A 15 16.51 0.98 -3.47
C LEU A 15 18.03 0.92 -3.23
N LEU A 16 18.62 -0.28 -3.19
CA LEU A 16 20.06 -0.43 -2.99
C LEU A 16 20.90 0.08 -4.18
N LYS A 17 20.33 0.08 -5.39
CA LYS A 17 20.98 0.64 -6.60
C LYS A 17 20.74 2.15 -6.77
N GLY A 18 20.05 2.80 -5.83
CA GLY A 18 19.70 4.22 -5.94
C GLY A 18 18.58 4.53 -6.94
N GLU A 19 17.85 3.51 -7.41
CA GLU A 19 16.81 3.61 -8.43
C GLU A 19 15.42 3.90 -7.85
N ASP A 20 14.49 4.36 -8.71
CA ASP A 20 13.09 4.54 -8.33
C ASP A 20 12.31 3.20 -8.36
N TYR A 21 11.85 2.75 -7.20
CA TYR A 21 11.06 1.51 -7.07
C TYR A 21 9.57 1.69 -7.41
N ARG A 22 9.08 2.93 -7.55
CA ARG A 22 7.63 3.21 -7.69
C ARG A 22 7.00 2.52 -8.89
N ILE A 23 7.77 2.28 -9.95
CA ILE A 23 7.30 1.58 -11.14
C ILE A 23 6.86 0.15 -10.85
N GLU A 24 7.49 -0.54 -9.89
CA GLU A 24 7.13 -1.91 -9.49
C GLU A 24 5.73 -1.92 -8.85
N VAL A 25 5.43 -0.91 -8.03
CA VAL A 25 4.13 -0.77 -7.35
C VAL A 25 3.06 -0.33 -8.34
N VAL A 26 3.34 0.64 -9.21
CA VAL A 26 2.38 1.14 -10.22
C VAL A 26 1.98 0.02 -11.18
N THR A 27 2.94 -0.74 -11.68
CA THR A 27 2.69 -1.86 -12.60
C THR A 27 1.77 -2.91 -11.97
N LEU A 28 1.95 -3.20 -10.68
CA LEU A 28 1.07 -4.13 -9.96
C LEU A 28 -0.35 -3.57 -9.77
N ILE A 29 -0.49 -2.29 -9.44
CA ILE A 29 -1.80 -1.63 -9.34
C ILE A 29 -2.51 -1.67 -10.70
N ASP A 30 -1.79 -1.46 -11.80
CA ASP A 30 -2.32 -1.53 -13.16
C ASP A 30 -2.83 -2.93 -13.50
N ALA A 31 -2.01 -3.96 -13.29
CA ALA A 31 -2.40 -5.34 -13.57
C ALA A 31 -3.65 -5.76 -12.76
N GLU A 32 -3.66 -5.49 -11.46
CA GLU A 32 -4.78 -5.83 -10.56
C GLU A 32 -6.05 -5.06 -10.89
N PHE A 33 -5.93 -3.79 -11.26
CA PHE A 33 -7.08 -2.97 -11.66
C PHE A 33 -7.67 -3.44 -12.98
N LEU A 34 -6.84 -3.71 -13.99
CA LEU A 34 -7.30 -4.17 -15.30
C LEU A 34 -7.95 -5.55 -15.21
N GLN A 35 -7.38 -6.45 -14.41
CA GLN A 35 -7.99 -7.75 -14.13
C GLN A 35 -9.36 -7.58 -13.46
N PHE A 36 -9.45 -6.72 -12.43
CA PHE A 36 -10.74 -6.39 -11.82
C PHE A 36 -11.74 -5.83 -12.82
N ALA A 37 -11.33 -4.89 -13.68
CA ALA A 37 -12.22 -4.26 -14.65
C ALA A 37 -12.81 -5.30 -15.62
N VAL A 38 -11.96 -6.19 -16.14
CA VAL A 38 -12.39 -7.30 -17.01
C VAL A 38 -13.40 -8.21 -16.29
N ASP A 39 -13.13 -8.60 -15.05
CA ASP A 39 -14.03 -9.49 -14.31
C ASP A 39 -15.32 -8.80 -13.88
N PHE A 40 -15.27 -7.50 -13.58
CA PHE A 40 -16.43 -6.69 -13.27
C PHE A 40 -17.36 -6.55 -14.50
N PHE A 41 -16.80 -6.29 -15.69
CA PHE A 41 -17.59 -6.24 -16.91
C PHE A 41 -18.24 -7.58 -17.27
N LYS A 42 -17.55 -8.71 -17.05
CA LYS A 42 -18.17 -10.05 -17.19
C LYS A 42 -19.38 -10.21 -16.27
N LYS A 43 -19.26 -9.79 -15.00
CA LYS A 43 -20.38 -9.82 -14.04
C LYS A 43 -21.54 -8.95 -14.49
N ILE A 44 -21.28 -7.79 -15.09
CA ILE A 44 -22.32 -6.91 -15.65
C ILE A 44 -23.07 -7.60 -16.80
N VAL A 45 -22.34 -8.22 -17.74
CA VAL A 45 -22.95 -8.97 -18.85
C VAL A 45 -23.84 -10.08 -18.31
N ASP A 46 -23.32 -10.91 -17.40
CA ASP A 46 -24.08 -12.01 -16.81
C ASP A 46 -25.32 -11.51 -16.07
N ALA A 47 -25.21 -10.41 -15.34
CA ALA A 47 -26.31 -9.81 -14.60
C ALA A 47 -27.41 -9.25 -15.52
N LYS A 48 -27.05 -8.53 -16.59
CA LYS A 48 -28.01 -8.00 -17.58
C LYS A 48 -28.71 -9.12 -18.35
N LEU A 49 -28.01 -10.23 -18.64
CA LEU A 49 -28.62 -11.40 -19.29
C LEU A 49 -29.60 -12.16 -18.39
N LYS A 50 -29.31 -12.26 -17.09
CA LYS A 50 -30.16 -12.98 -16.12
C LYS A 50 -31.43 -12.21 -15.74
N ASN A 51 -31.37 -10.88 -15.71
CA ASN A 51 -32.50 -10.06 -15.33
C ASN A 51 -33.33 -9.69 -16.58
N LYS A 52 -34.43 -10.42 -16.81
CA LYS A 52 -35.41 -10.11 -17.86
C LYS A 52 -36.21 -8.85 -17.47
N GLY A 53 -35.68 -7.66 -17.75
CA GLY A 53 -36.38 -6.38 -17.59
C GLY A 53 -35.45 -5.19 -17.37
N ILE A 54 -35.72 -4.08 -18.07
CA ILE A 54 -34.96 -2.82 -18.06
C ILE A 54 -35.34 -1.99 -16.83
N THR A 55 -34.98 -2.42 -15.63
CA THR A 55 -35.07 -1.55 -14.44
C THR A 55 -33.73 -1.55 -13.70
N ILE A 56 -33.34 -0.39 -13.16
CA ILE A 56 -32.07 -0.16 -12.44
C ILE A 56 -31.90 -1.05 -11.19
N ASP A 57 -32.94 -1.78 -10.79
CA ASP A 57 -32.94 -2.70 -9.65
C ASP A 57 -31.97 -3.87 -9.80
N TRP A 58 -31.59 -4.24 -11.03
CA TRP A 58 -30.65 -5.33 -11.26
C TRP A 58 -29.28 -5.02 -10.62
N TYR A 59 -28.79 -3.78 -10.70
CA TYR A 59 -27.48 -3.43 -10.12
C TYR A 59 -27.52 -3.55 -8.60
N LYS A 60 -28.59 -3.05 -7.97
CA LYS A 60 -28.78 -3.18 -6.51
C LYS A 60 -28.80 -4.64 -6.10
N LYS A 61 -29.58 -5.46 -6.81
CA LYS A 61 -29.77 -6.89 -6.51
C LYS A 61 -28.49 -7.71 -6.68
N GLU A 62 -27.71 -7.46 -7.74
CA GLU A 62 -26.57 -8.30 -8.10
C GLU A 62 -25.28 -7.83 -7.41
N PHE A 63 -25.06 -6.52 -7.28
CA PHE A 63 -23.80 -5.95 -6.79
C PHE A 63 -23.83 -5.44 -5.35
N ARG A 64 -25.03 -5.38 -4.74
CA ARG A 64 -25.21 -4.97 -3.34
C ARG A 64 -26.01 -5.98 -2.52
N ASN A 65 -25.97 -7.24 -2.95
CA ASN A 65 -26.52 -8.35 -2.19
C ASN A 65 -25.79 -8.46 -0.84
N PRO A 66 -26.48 -8.46 0.32
CA PRO A 66 -25.88 -8.62 1.65
C PRO A 66 -25.04 -9.89 1.85
N ASN A 67 -25.17 -10.87 0.96
CA ASN A 67 -24.36 -12.09 0.96
C ASN A 67 -22.98 -11.92 0.31
N LEU A 68 -22.73 -10.80 -0.37
CA LEU A 68 -21.41 -10.47 -0.91
C LEU A 68 -20.43 -10.07 0.21
N PRO A 69 -19.11 -10.17 -0.06
CA PRO A 69 -18.11 -9.55 0.79
C PRO A 69 -18.39 -8.05 0.98
N THR A 70 -18.27 -7.56 2.22
CA THR A 70 -18.49 -6.14 2.59
C THR A 70 -17.70 -5.18 1.70
N ARG A 71 -16.47 -5.58 1.35
CA ARG A 71 -15.58 -4.81 0.48
C ARG A 71 -16.13 -4.62 -0.92
N ASP A 72 -16.74 -5.65 -1.48
CA ASP A 72 -17.35 -5.58 -2.79
C ASP A 72 -18.62 -4.71 -2.74
N ILE A 73 -19.42 -4.84 -1.67
CA ILE A 73 -20.61 -3.99 -1.44
C ILE A 73 -20.22 -2.52 -1.38
N ALA A 74 -19.19 -2.18 -0.61
CA ALA A 74 -18.68 -0.81 -0.50
C ALA A 74 -18.21 -0.27 -1.86
N ILE A 75 -17.36 -1.01 -2.57
CA ILE A 75 -16.81 -0.59 -3.87
C ILE A 75 -17.92 -0.39 -4.91
N ASN A 76 -18.86 -1.33 -4.99
CA ASN A 76 -20.00 -1.25 -5.91
C ASN A 76 -20.96 -0.11 -5.56
N SER A 77 -20.93 0.37 -4.32
CA SER A 77 -21.72 1.52 -3.87
C SER A 77 -21.00 2.86 -4.05
N GLY A 78 -19.79 2.84 -4.62
CA GLY A 78 -18.98 4.03 -4.82
C GLY A 78 -18.17 4.45 -3.59
N LEU A 79 -17.97 3.55 -2.62
CA LEU A 79 -17.21 3.80 -1.41
C LEU A 79 -16.03 2.84 -1.23
N ASN A 80 -15.09 3.26 -0.38
CA ASN A 80 -14.03 2.40 0.14
C ASN A 80 -14.34 2.06 1.60
N GLU A 81 -14.12 0.83 2.04
CA GLU A 81 -14.31 0.42 3.45
C GLU A 81 -13.53 1.30 4.43
N LYS A 82 -12.34 1.79 4.04
CA LYS A 82 -11.57 2.72 4.88
C LYS A 82 -12.29 4.06 5.07
N THR A 83 -13.02 4.53 4.06
CA THR A 83 -13.83 5.75 4.17
C THR A 83 -14.98 5.53 5.14
N ILE A 84 -15.65 4.38 5.06
CA ILE A 84 -16.73 3.99 5.99
C ILE A 84 -16.17 3.92 7.42
N TYR A 85 -15.04 3.24 7.62
CA TYR A 85 -14.38 3.19 8.92
C TYR A 85 -14.11 4.59 9.48
N ASN A 86 -13.57 5.51 8.67
CA ASN A 86 -13.27 6.86 9.12
C ASN A 86 -14.52 7.69 9.44
N MET A 87 -15.65 7.42 8.79
CA MET A 87 -16.92 8.12 9.03
C MET A 87 -17.62 7.60 10.28
N PHE A 88 -17.59 6.29 10.51
CA PHE A 88 -18.39 5.62 11.55
C PHE A 88 -17.56 5.02 12.69
N ASN A 89 -16.23 5.15 12.64
CA ASN A 89 -15.26 4.48 13.53
C ASN A 89 -15.45 2.95 13.61
N SER A 90 -16.05 2.34 12.58
CA SER A 90 -16.36 0.92 12.54
C SER A 90 -16.54 0.43 11.09
N SER A 91 -16.26 -0.85 10.88
CA SER A 91 -16.45 -1.56 9.61
C SER A 91 -17.21 -2.87 9.81
N THR A 92 -18.12 -2.94 10.79
CA THR A 92 -19.01 -4.11 10.90
C THR A 92 -19.83 -4.28 9.64
N LYS A 93 -20.28 -5.50 9.37
CA LYS A 93 -21.00 -5.84 8.15
C LYS A 93 -22.25 -4.97 7.98
N GLU A 94 -22.99 -4.75 9.07
CA GLU A 94 -24.20 -3.95 9.13
C GLU A 94 -23.90 -2.50 8.76
N ILE A 95 -22.90 -1.89 9.41
CA ILE A 95 -22.48 -0.50 9.15
C ILE A 95 -22.02 -0.33 7.71
N VAL A 96 -21.26 -1.28 7.17
CA VAL A 96 -20.83 -1.22 5.77
C VAL A 96 -22.01 -1.28 4.82
N ILE A 97 -22.98 -2.17 5.06
CA ILE A 97 -24.18 -2.30 4.22
C ILE A 97 -25.02 -1.02 4.27
N ASP A 98 -25.27 -0.49 5.47
CA ASP A 98 -26.10 0.70 5.67
C ASP A 98 -25.47 1.94 5.02
N ALA A 99 -24.20 2.21 5.31
CA ALA A 99 -23.45 3.32 4.72
C ALA A 99 -23.36 3.20 3.18
N SER A 100 -23.18 1.98 2.67
CA SER A 100 -23.15 1.71 1.23
C SER A 100 -24.50 1.98 0.57
N ASN A 101 -25.60 1.60 1.22
CA ASN A 101 -26.94 1.82 0.69
C ASN A 101 -27.31 3.30 0.67
N GLU A 102 -27.03 4.02 1.74
CA GLU A 102 -27.25 5.46 1.85
C GLU A 102 -26.45 6.22 0.77
N HIS A 103 -25.14 5.96 0.69
CA HIS A 103 -24.29 6.64 -0.28
C HIS A 103 -24.68 6.33 -1.72
N HIS A 104 -25.02 5.09 -2.05
CA HIS A 104 -25.43 4.77 -3.42
C HIS A 104 -26.73 5.49 -3.80
N ASN A 105 -27.69 5.61 -2.89
CA ASN A 105 -28.91 6.36 -3.18
C ASN A 105 -28.58 7.84 -3.44
N ALA A 106 -27.71 8.45 -2.63
CA ALA A 106 -27.24 9.82 -2.87
C ALA A 106 -26.49 9.99 -4.19
N LEU A 107 -25.61 9.04 -4.54
CA LEU A 107 -24.89 9.00 -5.81
C LEU A 107 -25.85 8.88 -7.00
N TYR A 108 -26.86 8.01 -6.89
CA TYR A 108 -27.86 7.81 -7.93
C TYR A 108 -28.67 9.08 -8.19
N GLU A 109 -29.14 9.75 -7.12
CA GLU A 109 -29.84 11.04 -7.27
C GLU A 109 -28.94 12.12 -7.85
N THR A 110 -27.65 12.15 -7.48
CA THR A 110 -26.67 13.08 -8.07
C THR A 110 -26.49 12.85 -9.56
N ILE A 111 -26.37 11.58 -9.98
CA ILE A 111 -26.26 11.19 -11.38
C ILE A 111 -27.54 11.56 -12.14
N LYS A 112 -28.71 11.26 -11.57
CA LYS A 112 -30.00 11.56 -12.19
C LYS A 112 -30.15 13.07 -12.43
N ASN A 113 -29.85 13.89 -11.41
CA ASN A 113 -29.89 15.34 -11.54
C ASN A 113 -28.91 15.85 -12.61
N LEU A 114 -27.72 15.25 -12.72
CA LEU A 114 -26.75 15.62 -13.77
C LEU A 114 -27.29 15.31 -15.17
N VAL A 115 -27.88 14.12 -15.36
CA VAL A 115 -28.47 13.70 -16.64
C VAL A 115 -29.70 14.54 -16.99
N ASP A 116 -30.47 14.96 -15.99
CA ASP A 116 -31.64 15.84 -16.16
C ASP A 116 -31.24 17.30 -16.47
N ILE A 117 -29.97 17.71 -16.26
CA ILE A 117 -29.47 19.05 -16.61
C ILE A 117 -28.80 19.03 -18.00
N GLU A 118 -27.99 18.01 -18.27
CA GLU A 118 -27.18 17.87 -19.48
C GLU A 118 -27.93 17.06 -20.56
N HIS A 119 -29.05 17.59 -21.06
CA HIS A 119 -29.92 16.88 -22.01
C HIS A 119 -29.25 16.54 -23.36
N ASP A 120 -28.18 17.25 -23.73
CA ASP A 120 -27.51 17.08 -25.02
C ASP A 120 -26.35 16.04 -24.97
N LEU A 121 -26.02 15.52 -23.79
CA LEU A 121 -24.93 14.56 -23.61
C LEU A 121 -25.47 13.13 -23.51
N ASP A 122 -25.21 12.32 -24.54
CA ASP A 122 -25.46 10.87 -24.51
C ASP A 122 -24.16 10.08 -24.27
N ILE A 123 -24.20 9.18 -23.29
CA ILE A 123 -23.11 8.27 -22.92
C ILE A 123 -23.67 6.86 -22.93
N THR A 124 -23.20 6.04 -23.87
CA THR A 124 -23.51 4.62 -23.93
C THR A 124 -22.24 3.79 -23.76
N LEU A 125 -22.22 2.91 -22.75
CA LEU A 125 -21.17 1.90 -22.60
C LEU A 125 -21.66 0.55 -23.13
N THR A 126 -21.11 0.13 -24.27
CA THR A 126 -21.39 -1.20 -24.85
C THR A 126 -20.33 -2.20 -24.42
N ILE A 127 -20.75 -3.31 -23.80
CA ILE A 127 -19.86 -4.40 -23.37
C ILE A 127 -20.14 -5.63 -24.24
N LYS A 128 -19.11 -6.09 -24.96
CA LYS A 128 -19.18 -7.30 -25.79
C LYS A 128 -18.40 -8.44 -25.15
N PHE A 129 -19.05 -9.59 -24.96
CA PHE A 129 -18.43 -10.77 -24.38
C PHE A 129 -18.99 -12.06 -25.02
N LYS A 130 -18.10 -12.88 -25.60
CA LYS A 130 -18.46 -14.17 -26.24
C LYS A 130 -19.62 -14.09 -27.24
N GLY A 131 -19.65 -13.04 -28.06
CA GLY A 131 -20.70 -12.82 -29.07
C GLY A 131 -21.99 -12.19 -28.53
N VAL A 132 -22.10 -11.95 -27.23
CA VAL A 132 -23.18 -11.18 -26.62
C VAL A 132 -22.76 -9.72 -26.50
N SER A 133 -23.70 -8.78 -26.70
CA SER A 133 -23.53 -7.35 -26.46
C SER A 133 -24.59 -6.88 -25.46
N VAL A 134 -24.18 -6.11 -24.46
CA VAL A 134 -25.09 -5.41 -23.55
C VAL A 134 -24.76 -3.93 -23.56
N ASP A 135 -25.80 -3.10 -23.58
CA ASP A 135 -25.68 -1.65 -23.50
C ASP A 135 -26.11 -1.17 -22.13
N LEU A 136 -25.34 -0.21 -21.60
CA LEU A 136 -25.67 0.53 -20.39
C LEU A 136 -26.13 1.93 -20.79
N ASN A 137 -27.23 2.37 -20.20
CA ASN A 137 -27.67 3.76 -20.34
C ASN A 137 -26.71 4.72 -19.61
N ILE A 138 -26.95 6.03 -19.72
CA ILE A 138 -26.08 7.07 -19.14
C ILE A 138 -25.88 6.85 -17.63
N SER A 139 -26.97 6.66 -16.87
CA SER A 139 -26.90 6.47 -15.42
C SER A 139 -26.15 5.20 -15.03
N GLU A 140 -26.42 4.08 -15.71
CA GLU A 140 -25.71 2.81 -15.50
C GLU A 140 -24.22 2.95 -15.83
N SER A 141 -23.89 3.64 -16.92
CA SER A 141 -22.52 3.90 -17.36
C SER A 141 -21.75 4.73 -16.33
N LEU A 142 -22.36 5.80 -15.81
CA LEU A 142 -21.74 6.66 -14.79
C LEU A 142 -21.53 5.93 -13.46
N ILE A 143 -22.47 5.07 -13.04
CA ILE A 143 -22.29 4.20 -11.86
C ILE A 143 -21.08 3.28 -12.05
N VAL A 144 -21.01 2.60 -13.20
CA VAL A 144 -19.91 1.68 -13.53
C VAL A 144 -18.56 2.39 -13.56
N ILE A 145 -18.49 3.58 -14.17
CA ILE A 145 -17.29 4.43 -14.18
C ILE A 145 -16.87 4.79 -12.75
N ASN A 146 -17.82 5.19 -11.90
CA ASN A 146 -17.53 5.52 -10.51
C ASN A 146 -17.01 4.29 -9.72
N THR A 147 -17.63 3.12 -9.89
CA THR A 147 -17.14 1.87 -9.27
C THR A 147 -15.70 1.56 -9.67
N LEU A 148 -15.35 1.70 -10.96
CA LEU A 148 -13.98 1.51 -11.45
C LEU A 148 -13.02 2.53 -10.83
N ALA A 149 -13.41 3.81 -10.78
CA ALA A 149 -12.60 4.87 -10.18
C ALA A 149 -12.33 4.61 -8.69
N VAL A 150 -13.35 4.23 -7.94
CA VAL A 150 -13.26 3.89 -6.51
C VAL A 150 -12.38 2.67 -6.30
N LYS A 151 -12.52 1.61 -7.12
CA LYS A 151 -11.64 0.46 -7.06
C LYS A 151 -10.18 0.86 -7.30
N ARG A 152 -9.91 1.67 -8.32
CA ARG A 152 -8.55 2.15 -8.64
C ARG A 152 -7.96 2.94 -7.47
N ALA A 153 -8.73 3.82 -6.86
CA ALA A 153 -8.31 4.59 -5.70
C ALA A 153 -8.01 3.68 -4.48
N ALA A 154 -8.87 2.70 -4.22
CA ALA A 154 -8.69 1.72 -3.14
C ALA A 154 -7.44 0.85 -3.34
N LEU A 155 -7.19 0.38 -4.57
CA LEU A 155 -5.97 -0.37 -4.92
C LEU A 155 -4.73 0.49 -4.69
N ARG A 156 -4.72 1.73 -5.18
CA ARG A 156 -3.60 2.67 -4.99
C ARG A 156 -3.28 2.85 -3.51
N GLY A 157 -4.27 3.22 -2.69
CA GLY A 157 -4.07 3.42 -1.25
C GLY A 157 -3.59 2.16 -0.53
N GLY A 158 -4.14 1.00 -0.88
CA GLY A 158 -3.75 -0.27 -0.29
C GLY A 158 -2.33 -0.70 -0.67
N PHE A 159 -1.98 -0.70 -1.96
CA PHE A 159 -0.68 -1.17 -2.44
C PHE A 159 0.49 -0.32 -1.94
N TRP A 160 0.37 1.01 -1.89
CA TRP A 160 1.45 1.84 -1.32
C TRP A 160 1.71 1.54 0.15
N SER A 161 0.65 1.35 0.94
CA SER A 161 0.78 0.99 2.35
C SER A 161 1.34 -0.42 2.55
N THR A 162 0.85 -1.41 1.79
CA THR A 162 1.36 -2.78 1.84
C THR A 162 2.81 -2.88 1.36
N ALA A 163 3.18 -2.10 0.34
CA ALA A 163 4.55 -2.09 -0.18
C ALA A 163 5.55 -1.55 0.84
N GLY A 164 5.22 -0.46 1.53
CA GLY A 164 6.00 0.03 2.67
C GLY A 164 6.19 -1.06 3.72
N LYS A 165 5.10 -1.54 4.31
CA LYS A 165 5.14 -2.53 5.40
C LYS A 165 5.90 -3.81 5.06
N ARG A 166 5.77 -4.31 3.82
CA ARG A 166 6.45 -5.53 3.39
C ARG A 166 7.95 -5.33 3.14
N VAL A 167 8.37 -4.11 2.79
CA VAL A 167 9.77 -3.81 2.46
C VAL A 167 10.55 -3.32 3.67
N GLU A 168 9.96 -2.53 4.57
CA GLU A 168 10.63 -1.89 5.71
C GLU A 168 11.50 -2.87 6.52
N LYS A 169 10.91 -3.98 6.99
CA LYS A 169 11.62 -5.00 7.80
C LYS A 169 12.67 -5.77 6.99
N SER A 170 12.29 -6.26 5.81
CA SER A 170 13.18 -7.04 4.94
C SER A 170 14.36 -6.21 4.42
N LEU A 171 14.18 -4.90 4.21
CA LEU A 171 15.24 -3.99 3.82
C LEU A 171 16.29 -3.85 4.91
N MET A 172 15.88 -3.64 6.17
CA MET A 172 16.82 -3.59 7.30
C MET A 172 17.59 -4.89 7.48
N GLN A 173 16.91 -6.04 7.39
CA GLN A 173 17.56 -7.34 7.43
C GLN A 173 18.56 -7.51 6.27
N THR A 174 18.19 -7.04 5.07
CA THR A 174 19.07 -7.09 3.90
C THR A 174 20.33 -6.26 4.13
N LEU A 175 20.19 -5.03 4.62
CA LEU A 175 21.32 -4.16 4.98
C LEU A 175 22.23 -4.84 6.01
N CYS A 176 21.66 -5.36 7.11
CA CYS A 176 22.43 -6.08 8.14
C CYS A 176 23.20 -7.27 7.56
N LYS A 177 22.55 -8.10 6.74
CA LYS A 177 23.16 -9.31 6.16
C LYS A 177 24.19 -9.00 5.06
N LEU A 178 24.03 -7.89 4.32
CA LEU A 178 25.03 -7.41 3.36
C LEU A 178 26.34 -7.08 4.06
N TYR A 179 26.25 -6.39 5.19
CA TYR A 179 27.38 -6.03 6.05
C TYR A 179 27.78 -7.14 7.03
N GLY A 180 27.26 -8.36 6.90
CA GLY A 180 27.62 -9.47 7.78
C GLY A 180 27.36 -9.23 9.26
N VAL A 181 26.41 -8.34 9.61
CA VAL A 181 25.98 -8.08 10.98
C VAL A 181 25.37 -9.36 11.55
N SER A 182 25.84 -9.78 12.73
CA SER A 182 25.34 -10.98 13.40
C SER A 182 23.86 -10.83 13.77
N ASP A 183 23.09 -11.91 13.67
CA ASP A 183 21.68 -11.94 14.10
C ASP A 183 21.50 -11.62 15.60
N LYS A 184 22.57 -11.70 16.41
CA LYS A 184 22.55 -11.26 17.81
C LYS A 184 22.46 -9.73 17.95
N ASN A 185 22.94 -9.01 16.93
CA ASN A 185 23.07 -7.56 16.87
C ASN A 185 21.87 -6.86 16.20
N TYR A 186 20.78 -7.57 15.91
CA TYR A 186 19.53 -6.94 15.50
C TYR A 186 18.31 -7.78 15.93
N SER A 187 17.14 -7.17 15.97
CA SER A 187 15.88 -7.90 16.19
C SER A 187 14.67 -7.18 15.59
N LEU A 188 13.61 -7.96 15.33
CA LEU A 188 12.30 -7.48 14.88
C LEU A 188 11.34 -7.22 16.05
N LYS A 189 11.72 -7.60 17.27
CA LYS A 189 10.93 -7.45 18.50
C LYS A 189 11.84 -6.97 19.63
N ILE A 190 11.28 -6.25 20.60
CA ILE A 190 12.00 -5.86 21.82
C ILE A 190 12.43 -7.14 22.55
N LYS A 191 13.73 -7.30 22.81
CA LYS A 191 14.20 -8.42 23.66
C LYS A 191 13.74 -8.17 25.11
N GLY A 192 12.90 -9.05 25.65
CA GLY A 192 12.55 -9.07 27.08
C GLY A 192 11.11 -8.67 27.47
N LYS A 193 10.20 -8.44 26.51
CA LYS A 193 8.76 -8.30 26.78
C LYS A 193 7.95 -9.30 25.94
N GLU A 194 7.10 -10.09 26.59
CA GLU A 194 5.88 -10.60 25.94
C GLU A 194 4.94 -9.41 25.82
N ILE A 195 4.56 -9.07 24.59
CA ILE A 195 3.65 -7.95 24.34
C ILE A 195 2.26 -8.45 24.69
N GLU A 196 1.67 -7.97 25.79
CA GLU A 196 0.22 -7.99 25.97
C GLU A 196 -0.38 -7.09 24.89
N ASP A 197 -1.44 -7.55 24.22
CA ASP A 197 -2.10 -6.91 23.06
C ASP A 197 -2.59 -5.46 23.29
N ASP A 198 -2.43 -4.92 24.50
CA ASP A 198 -2.94 -3.62 24.93
C ASP A 198 -1.84 -2.58 25.25
N ASP A 199 -0.56 -2.92 25.06
CA ASP A 199 0.53 -1.94 25.27
C ASP A 199 0.56 -0.96 24.08
N PHE A 200 0.28 0.32 24.34
CA PHE A 200 0.30 1.46 23.40
C PHE A 200 1.69 1.73 22.75
N GLU A 201 2.60 0.76 22.73
CA GLU A 201 3.90 0.83 22.07
C GLU A 201 3.70 0.68 20.54
N ARG A 202 3.41 1.83 19.92
CA ARG A 202 3.27 2.03 18.46
C ARG A 202 4.45 1.35 17.72
N GLU A 203 4.10 0.52 16.72
CA GLU A 203 5.01 -0.37 15.97
C GLU A 203 6.31 0.34 15.52
N ILE A 204 7.44 -0.04 16.14
CA ILE A 204 8.80 0.27 15.68
C ILE A 204 9.24 -0.85 14.73
N ASP A 205 9.80 -0.49 13.58
CA ASP A 205 10.03 -1.43 12.49
C ASP A 205 11.15 -2.43 12.81
N PHE A 206 12.22 -1.97 13.48
CA PHE A 206 13.45 -2.74 13.64
C PHE A 206 14.33 -2.24 14.80
N TYR A 207 15.18 -3.11 15.34
CA TYR A 207 16.16 -2.76 16.37
C TYR A 207 17.56 -3.19 15.96
N LEU A 208 18.52 -2.28 16.09
CA LEU A 208 19.95 -2.59 16.09
C LEU A 208 20.44 -2.72 17.54
N VAL A 209 21.28 -3.70 17.82
CA VAL A 209 21.69 -4.07 19.18
C VAL A 209 23.20 -3.98 19.34
N GLU A 210 23.63 -3.05 20.19
CA GLU A 210 25.00 -2.88 20.65
C GLU A 210 25.09 -3.42 22.09
N ASN A 211 25.61 -4.62 22.28
CA ASN A 211 25.65 -5.30 23.58
C ASN A 211 24.25 -5.42 24.24
N LYS A 212 23.95 -4.55 25.23
CA LYS A 212 22.66 -4.45 25.92
C LYS A 212 21.80 -3.28 25.42
N ASN A 213 22.37 -2.36 24.64
CA ASN A 213 21.68 -1.19 24.12
C ASN A 213 20.85 -1.59 22.88
N GLN A 214 19.61 -1.11 22.81
CA GLN A 214 18.74 -1.28 21.65
C GLN A 214 18.49 0.07 21.00
N HIS A 215 18.87 0.20 19.73
CA HIS A 215 18.67 1.38 18.91
C HIS A 215 17.46 1.17 18.02
N LYS A 216 16.43 2.00 18.25
CA LYS A 216 15.22 2.00 17.43
C LYS A 216 15.55 2.44 16.01
N CYS A 217 15.16 1.62 15.05
CA CYS A 217 15.36 1.86 13.65
C CYS A 217 14.00 1.96 12.96
N GLU A 218 13.86 2.97 12.10
CA GLU A 218 12.65 3.19 11.34
C GLU A 218 12.98 3.31 9.86
N VAL A 219 12.14 2.68 9.04
CA VAL A 219 12.25 2.76 7.58
C VAL A 219 11.05 3.49 7.04
N LYS A 220 11.27 4.36 6.05
CA LYS A 220 10.17 5.02 5.33
C LYS A 220 10.46 5.09 3.84
N LEU A 221 9.55 4.52 3.05
CA LEU A 221 9.54 4.70 1.61
C LEU A 221 8.68 5.93 1.28
N MET A 222 9.33 7.09 1.17
CA MET A 222 8.71 8.41 1.16
C MET A 222 8.22 8.80 -0.23
N GLY A 223 7.13 9.57 -0.29
CA GLY A 223 6.75 10.33 -1.48
C GLY A 223 7.31 11.75 -1.41
N ARG A 224 7.53 12.39 -2.56
CA ARG A 224 7.96 13.81 -2.62
C ARG A 224 7.02 14.76 -1.84
N GLY A 225 5.75 14.40 -1.70
CA GLY A 225 4.73 15.19 -1.01
C GLY A 225 4.54 14.94 0.48
N ASN A 226 5.41 14.14 1.14
CA ASN A 226 5.26 13.85 2.57
C ASN A 226 6.59 13.99 3.35
N PRO A 227 7.22 15.17 3.36
CA PRO A 227 8.45 15.41 4.12
C PRO A 227 8.24 15.28 5.64
N GLU A 228 7.01 15.45 6.13
CA GLU A 228 6.64 15.34 7.55
C GLU A 228 6.69 13.89 8.07
N SER A 229 6.73 12.89 7.19
CA SER A 229 6.97 11.52 7.65
C SER A 229 8.35 11.32 8.27
N ALA A 230 9.30 12.25 8.07
CA ALA A 230 10.54 12.30 8.83
C ALA A 230 10.36 12.82 10.27
N ASP A 231 9.26 13.51 10.58
CA ASP A 231 8.95 13.97 11.94
C ASP A 231 8.51 12.80 12.85
N ALA A 232 8.12 11.66 12.27
CA ALA A 232 7.84 10.42 12.99
C ALA A 232 9.04 9.98 13.85
N VAL A 233 10.27 10.28 13.41
CA VAL A 233 11.52 10.04 14.13
C VAL A 233 11.52 10.70 15.51
N ILE A 234 10.93 11.89 15.62
CA ILE A 234 10.91 12.71 16.84
C ILE A 234 9.97 12.10 17.88
N ALA A 235 8.78 11.68 17.46
CA ALA A 235 7.78 11.13 18.36
C ALA A 235 8.14 9.73 18.87
N ARG A 236 9.05 9.03 18.20
CA ARG A 236 9.37 7.61 18.45
C ARG A 236 10.74 7.40 19.11
N ASP A 237 11.51 8.46 19.29
CA ASP A 237 12.90 8.41 19.76
C ASP A 237 13.77 7.48 18.90
N THR A 238 13.59 7.59 17.58
CA THR A 238 14.28 6.76 16.59
C THR A 238 15.75 7.18 16.51
N LYS A 239 16.66 6.20 16.61
CA LYS A 239 18.11 6.44 16.55
C LYS A 239 18.69 6.31 15.14
N VAL A 240 18.09 5.45 14.32
CA VAL A 240 18.48 5.23 12.91
C VAL A 240 17.28 5.37 12.00
N PHE A 241 17.39 6.24 10.99
CA PHE A 241 16.32 6.47 10.02
C PHE A 241 16.78 6.13 8.60
N VAL A 242 16.14 5.15 7.98
CA VAL A 242 16.43 4.76 6.59
C VAL A 242 15.28 5.21 5.70
N ALA A 243 15.57 5.99 4.66
CA ALA A 243 14.55 6.45 3.73
C ALA A 243 14.96 6.25 2.27
N ASP A 244 13.97 6.16 1.38
CA ASP A 244 14.26 6.20 -0.06
C ASP A 244 14.86 7.55 -0.46
N LYS A 245 14.26 8.67 -0.03
CA LYS A 245 14.73 10.03 -0.33
C LYS A 245 14.64 10.93 0.89
N LEU A 246 15.66 11.76 1.13
CA LEU A 246 15.68 12.76 2.18
C LEU A 246 15.93 14.15 1.60
N SER A 247 15.13 15.13 2.01
CA SER A 247 15.43 16.53 1.69
C SER A 247 16.61 17.05 2.51
N ASP A 248 17.26 18.13 2.06
CA ASP A 248 18.34 18.77 2.81
C ASP A 248 17.88 19.25 4.20
N THR A 249 16.62 19.69 4.30
CA THR A 249 16.01 20.06 5.58
C THR A 249 15.91 18.85 6.51
N ASN A 250 15.45 17.69 6.01
CA ASN A 250 15.38 16.48 6.82
C ASN A 250 16.78 16.06 7.31
N LYS A 251 17.80 16.09 6.43
CA LYS A 251 19.18 15.76 6.82
C LYS A 251 19.69 16.69 7.92
N LYS A 252 19.47 18.00 7.80
CA LYS A 252 19.85 18.99 8.82
C LYS A 252 19.14 18.74 10.15
N GLN A 253 17.86 18.42 10.12
CA GLN A 253 17.06 18.10 11.33
C GLN A 253 17.51 16.80 12.00
N LEU A 254 17.79 15.75 11.22
CA LEU A 254 18.29 14.47 11.74
C LEU A 254 19.68 14.66 12.38
N ASN A 255 20.56 15.39 11.71
CA ASN A 255 21.89 15.73 12.23
C ASN A 255 21.82 16.53 13.54
N SER A 256 20.98 17.57 13.62
CA SER A 256 20.85 18.37 14.85
C SER A 256 20.30 17.58 16.03
N ARG A 257 19.49 16.54 15.74
CA ARG A 257 18.96 15.59 16.73
C ARG A 257 19.87 14.40 17.01
N LYS A 258 21.03 14.33 16.36
CA LYS A 258 21.98 13.19 16.46
C LYS A 258 21.33 11.85 16.10
N VAL A 259 20.42 11.86 15.13
CA VAL A 259 19.81 10.68 14.54
C VAL A 259 20.63 10.28 13.33
N GLU A 260 21.06 9.02 13.30
CA GLU A 260 21.75 8.45 12.15
C GLU A 260 20.78 8.28 10.99
N TRP A 261 21.23 8.51 9.75
CA TRP A 261 20.34 8.43 8.60
C TRP A 261 21.00 7.83 7.37
N VAL A 262 20.20 7.13 6.57
CA VAL A 262 20.60 6.56 5.28
C VAL A 262 19.58 6.96 4.23
N GLU A 263 20.05 7.57 3.14
CA GLU A 263 19.23 7.89 1.97
C GLU A 263 19.57 6.90 0.85
N LEU A 264 18.62 6.04 0.49
CA LEU A 264 18.87 4.94 -0.44
C LEU A 264 18.89 5.39 -1.91
N ARG A 265 18.02 6.33 -2.31
CA ARG A 265 17.90 6.86 -3.67
C ARG A 265 18.96 7.92 -3.97
N ASN A 266 20.20 7.49 -3.84
CA ASN A 266 21.41 8.19 -4.21
C ASN A 266 22.45 7.15 -4.66
N GLU A 267 23.38 7.55 -5.53
CA GLU A 267 24.48 6.67 -5.93
C GLU A 267 25.31 6.28 -4.70
N GLY A 268 25.49 4.97 -4.47
CA GLY A 268 26.13 4.46 -3.26
C GLY A 268 25.39 4.79 -1.95
N GLY A 269 24.13 5.26 -1.99
CA GLY A 269 23.44 5.81 -0.83
C GLY A 269 23.31 4.84 0.34
N PHE A 270 23.06 3.56 0.06
CA PHE A 270 23.01 2.52 1.09
C PHE A 270 24.36 2.28 1.78
N GLN A 271 25.49 2.66 1.16
CA GLN A 271 26.83 2.43 1.71
C GLN A 271 27.06 3.23 3.00
N ARG A 272 26.34 4.34 3.16
CA ARG A 272 26.29 5.12 4.41
C ARG A 272 25.85 4.29 5.62
N PHE A 273 25.19 3.15 5.41
CA PHE A 273 24.85 2.26 6.51
C PHE A 273 26.09 1.72 7.24
N GLU A 274 27.25 1.62 6.57
CA GLU A 274 28.54 1.30 7.21
C GLU A 274 28.89 2.33 8.29
N ASP A 275 28.84 3.63 7.95
CA ASP A 275 29.08 4.73 8.89
C ASP A 275 28.16 4.63 10.11
N VAL A 276 26.89 4.26 9.90
CA VAL A 276 25.91 4.09 10.98
C VAL A 276 26.32 2.95 11.91
N LEU A 277 26.75 1.82 11.36
CA LEU A 277 27.20 0.68 12.14
C LEU A 277 28.48 1.02 12.93
N ASP A 278 29.42 1.75 12.33
CA ASP A 278 30.63 2.25 12.98
C ASP A 278 30.31 3.18 14.16
N HIS A 279 29.45 4.19 13.95
CA HIS A 279 29.06 5.14 14.99
C HIS A 279 28.33 4.46 16.16
N LEU A 280 27.52 3.43 15.87
CA LEU A 280 26.84 2.62 16.88
C LEU A 280 27.69 1.49 17.44
N LYS A 281 28.95 1.34 16.99
CA LYS A 281 29.90 0.30 17.40
C LYS A 281 29.36 -1.12 17.24
N ILE A 282 28.60 -1.34 16.16
CA ILE A 282 28.04 -2.65 15.82
C ILE A 282 29.05 -3.41 14.95
N PRO A 283 29.50 -4.60 15.37
CA PRO A 283 30.42 -5.41 14.57
C PRO A 283 29.83 -5.77 13.21
N HIS A 284 30.60 -5.53 12.16
CA HIS A 284 30.22 -5.79 10.78
C HIS A 284 31.45 -6.12 9.92
N ALA A 285 31.19 -6.65 8.74
CA ALA A 285 32.16 -6.92 7.69
C ALA A 285 32.06 -5.85 6.60
N LYS A 286 33.13 -5.73 5.80
CA LYS A 286 33.11 -4.90 4.59
C LYS A 286 32.11 -5.45 3.58
N LEU A 287 31.61 -4.56 2.73
CA LEU A 287 30.77 -4.95 1.60
C LEU A 287 31.48 -5.97 0.70
N PRO A 288 30.74 -6.99 0.19
CA PRO A 288 31.28 -7.92 -0.78
C PRO A 288 31.44 -7.24 -2.16
N ASP A 289 32.40 -7.70 -2.94
CA ASP A 289 32.63 -7.21 -4.31
C ASP A 289 31.43 -7.47 -5.24
N ASP A 290 30.76 -8.63 -5.06
CA ASP A 290 29.56 -9.01 -5.82
C ASP A 290 28.30 -8.94 -4.94
N ILE A 291 27.74 -7.72 -4.88
CA ILE A 291 26.52 -7.43 -4.11
C ILE A 291 25.32 -8.22 -4.65
N ASP A 292 25.16 -8.30 -5.97
CA ASP A 292 23.99 -8.95 -6.59
C ASP A 292 23.95 -10.45 -6.25
N LYS A 293 25.08 -11.15 -6.32
CA LYS A 293 25.17 -12.56 -5.90
C LYS A 293 24.89 -12.75 -4.42
N LYS A 294 25.41 -11.85 -3.56
CA LYS A 294 25.14 -11.90 -2.12
C LYS A 294 23.64 -11.68 -1.82
N LEU A 295 23.01 -10.75 -2.53
CA LEU A 295 21.58 -10.45 -2.38
C LEU A 295 20.70 -11.66 -2.67
N GLU A 296 21.01 -12.48 -3.67
CA GLU A 296 20.23 -13.71 -3.94
C GLU A 296 20.26 -14.69 -2.77
N GLY A 297 21.42 -14.84 -2.12
CA GLY A 297 21.54 -15.67 -0.92
C GLY A 297 20.73 -15.11 0.26
N ILE A 298 20.80 -13.79 0.46
CA ILE A 298 20.06 -13.08 1.51
C ILE A 298 18.54 -13.19 1.28
N PHE A 299 18.07 -12.98 0.06
CA PHE A 299 16.64 -13.05 -0.25
C PHE A 299 16.08 -14.46 -0.10
N LYS A 300 16.86 -15.50 -0.38
CA LYS A 300 16.49 -16.89 -0.07
C LYS A 300 16.40 -17.18 1.42
N GLU A 301 17.01 -16.37 2.28
CA GLU A 301 16.93 -16.52 3.72
C GLU A 301 15.76 -15.71 4.32
N ILE A 302 15.59 -14.46 3.88
CA ILE A 302 14.59 -13.53 4.40
C ILE A 302 13.16 -13.88 3.94
N PHE A 303 13.00 -14.31 2.69
CA PHE A 303 11.70 -14.59 2.08
C PHE A 303 11.46 -16.10 1.94
N LYS A 304 11.78 -16.88 2.98
CA LYS A 304 11.42 -18.32 3.04
C LYS A 304 9.97 -18.51 3.45
#